data_AF-A0A4R4EGS1-F1
#
_entry.id   AF-A0A4R4EGS1-F1
#
_cell.length_a   1.000
_cell.length_b   1.000
_cell.length_c   1.000
_cell.angle_alpha   90.00
_cell.angle_beta   90.00
_cell.angle_gamma   90.00
#
_symmetry.space_group_name_H-M   'P 1'
#
loop_
_entity.id
_entity.type
_entity.pdbx_description
1 polymer ?
#
loop_
_entity_poly.entity_id
_entity_poly.type
_entity_poly.pdbx_seq_one_letter_code
_entity_poly.pdbx_strand_id
1 'polypeptide(L)'
;MQDADVLDHFGSLEIWLKFQVSAHREENVFDAINLWESDETAEYIQNNRNVLNYELSKAIFDRKISFQKQYQERFALECKGEIFFE
;
A
#
# COMPACT_ATOMS: atom_id res chain seq x y z
N MET A 1 -3.57 14.35 -16.10
CA MET A 1 -2.36 14.68 -15.31
C MET A 1 -2.58 14.33 -13.85
N GLN A 2 -3.62 14.86 -13.19
CA GLN A 2 -3.95 14.54 -11.78
C GLN A 2 -4.16 13.03 -11.52
N ASP A 3 -4.99 12.33 -12.30
CA ASP A 3 -5.21 10.89 -12.07
C ASP A 3 -3.91 10.08 -12.16
N ALA A 4 -3.02 10.42 -13.09
CA ALA A 4 -1.74 9.72 -13.24
C ALA A 4 -0.84 9.95 -12.03
N ASP A 5 -0.78 11.19 -11.52
CA ASP A 5 -0.04 11.54 -10.30
C ASP A 5 -0.56 10.75 -9.09
N VAL A 6 -1.88 10.68 -8.90
CA VAL A 6 -2.48 9.84 -7.85
C VAL A 6 -2.08 8.37 -8.05
N LEU A 7 -2.20 7.82 -9.25
CA LEU A 7 -1.90 6.41 -9.53
C LEU A 7 -0.43 6.03 -9.32
N ASP A 8 0.50 6.97 -9.49
CA ASP A 8 1.92 6.73 -9.28
C ASP A 8 2.24 6.52 -7.80
N HIS A 9 1.42 7.03 -6.88
CA HIS A 9 1.61 6.81 -5.44
C HIS A 9 1.23 5.41 -4.94
N PHE A 10 0.59 4.55 -5.76
CA PHE A 10 0.02 3.26 -5.32
C PHE A 10 0.60 2.02 -6.01
N GLY A 11 0.42 0.86 -5.36
CA GLY A 11 0.90 -0.43 -5.84
C GLY A 11 2.34 -0.69 -5.41
N SER A 12 3.18 -1.21 -6.31
CA SER A 12 4.58 -1.53 -5.98
C SER A 12 5.41 -0.31 -5.55
N LEU A 13 5.09 0.89 -6.05
CA LEU A 13 5.82 2.11 -5.67
C LEU A 13 5.54 2.50 -4.21
N GLU A 14 4.29 2.39 -3.75
CA GLU A 14 3.92 2.62 -2.34
C GLU A 14 4.75 1.73 -1.42
N ILE A 15 4.78 0.42 -1.72
CA ILE A 15 5.51 -0.57 -0.92
C ILE A 15 7.00 -0.21 -0.82
N TRP A 16 7.60 0.11 -1.98
CA TRP A 16 9.01 0.50 -2.02
C TRP A 16 9.29 1.79 -1.24
N LEU A 17 8.47 2.83 -1.44
CA LEU A 17 8.59 4.09 -0.73
C LEU A 17 8.41 3.90 0.77
N LYS A 18 7.48 3.03 1.20
CA LYS A 18 7.26 2.78 2.62
C LYS A 18 8.53 2.25 3.29
N PHE A 19 9.18 1.24 2.71
CA PHE A 19 10.42 0.73 3.27
C PHE A 19 11.57 1.74 3.21
N GLN A 20 11.63 2.56 2.16
CA GLN A 20 12.64 3.62 2.07
C GLN A 20 12.45 4.68 3.17
N VAL A 21 11.22 5.09 3.45
CA VAL A 21 10.89 6.02 4.54
C VAL A 21 11.17 5.38 5.90
N SER A 22 10.80 4.12 6.10
CA SER A 22 11.06 3.41 7.35
C SER A 22 12.55 3.29 7.65
N ALA A 23 13.37 2.99 6.64
CA ALA A 23 14.83 2.97 6.78
C ALA A 23 15.41 4.34 7.20
N HIS A 24 14.82 5.44 6.72
CA HIS A 24 15.24 6.79 7.10
C HIS A 24 14.80 7.17 8.52
N ARG A 25 13.69 6.61 9.01
CA ARG A 25 13.08 6.92 10.31
C ARG A 25 13.45 5.95 11.43
N GLU A 26 14.33 5.00 11.16
CA GLU A 26 14.67 3.90 12.08
C GLU A 26 13.45 3.06 12.51
N GLU A 27 12.41 3.02 11.66
CA GLU A 27 11.23 2.19 11.85
C GLU A 27 11.55 0.72 11.48
N ASN A 28 10.91 -0.22 12.17
CA ASN A 28 10.98 -1.63 11.85
C ASN A 28 9.79 -2.07 10.98
N VAL A 29 9.81 -3.33 10.55
CA VAL A 29 8.77 -3.89 9.65
C VAL A 29 7.37 -3.90 10.28
N PHE A 30 7.24 -3.99 11.60
CA PHE A 30 5.96 -3.96 12.29
C PHE A 30 5.36 -2.56 12.35
N ASP A 31 6.19 -1.51 12.34
CA ASP A 31 5.70 -0.14 12.21
C ASP A 31 5.03 0.09 10.84
N ALA A 32 5.57 -0.53 9.79
CA ALA A 32 4.94 -0.51 8.46
C ALA A 32 3.62 -1.28 8.44
N ILE A 33 3.58 -2.48 9.04
CA ILE A 33 2.35 -3.29 9.15
C ILE A 33 1.26 -2.52 9.91
N ASN A 34 1.60 -1.95 11.07
CA ASN A 34 0.66 -1.17 11.88
C ASN A 34 0.09 0.03 11.11
N LEU A 35 0.90 0.72 10.32
CA LEU A 35 0.43 1.81 9.47
C LEU A 35 -0.53 1.30 8.40
N TRP A 36 -0.20 0.23 7.69
CA TRP A 36 -1.05 -0.32 6.65
C TRP A 36 -2.41 -0.81 7.18
N GLU A 37 -2.43 -1.34 8.42
CA GLU A 37 -3.65 -1.79 9.11
C GLU A 37 -4.45 -0.65 9.77
N SER A 38 -3.92 0.57 9.78
CA SER A 38 -4.59 1.72 10.43
C SER A 38 -5.78 2.27 9.66
N ASP A 39 -6.75 2.82 10.40
CA ASP A 39 -7.89 3.55 9.83
C ASP A 39 -7.44 4.76 8.98
N GLU A 40 -6.31 5.39 9.34
CA GLU A 40 -5.72 6.50 8.57
C GLU A 40 -5.35 6.07 7.15
N THR A 41 -4.72 4.90 6.99
CA THR A 41 -4.39 4.37 5.66
C THR A 41 -5.65 4.01 4.88
N ALA A 42 -6.65 3.42 5.53
CA ALA A 42 -7.92 3.10 4.89
C ALA A 42 -8.64 4.36 4.38
N GLU A 43 -8.68 5.42 5.19
CA GLU A 43 -9.23 6.72 4.80
C GLU A 43 -8.42 7.37 3.67
N TYR A 44 -7.08 7.33 3.75
CA TYR A 44 -6.19 7.85 2.71
C TYR A 44 -6.44 7.18 1.36
N ILE A 45 -6.54 5.84 1.32
CA ILE A 45 -6.85 5.09 0.10
C ILE A 45 -8.21 5.50 -0.46
N GLN A 46 -9.25 5.57 0.39
CA GLN A 46 -10.59 5.91 -0.05
C GLN A 46 -10.66 7.35 -0.60
N ASN A 47 -10.01 8.30 0.06
CA ASN A 47 -9.95 9.70 -0.37
C ASN A 47 -9.24 9.84 -1.72
N ASN A 48 -8.12 9.14 -1.93
CA ASN A 48 -7.42 9.13 -3.21
C ASN A 48 -8.23 8.48 -4.33
N ARG A 49 -8.99 7.43 -4.03
CA ARG A 49 -9.91 6.82 -5.01
C ARG A 49 -11.01 7.80 -5.44
N ASN A 50 -11.53 8.59 -4.51
CA ASN A 50 -12.66 9.49 -4.74
C ASN A 50 -12.30 10.70 -5.64
N VAL A 51 -11.03 11.10 -5.71
CA VAL A 51 -10.58 12.23 -6.55
C VAL A 51 -10.24 11.82 -7.99
N LEU A 52 -10.27 10.53 -8.32
CA LEU A 52 -10.02 10.05 -9.68
C LEU A 52 -11.19 10.38 -10.61
N ASN A 53 -10.87 10.98 -11.75
CA ASN A 53 -11.86 11.52 -12.68
C ASN A 53 -12.36 10.47 -13.68
N TYR A 54 -11.50 9.54 -14.10
CA TYR A 54 -11.83 8.56 -15.12
C TYR A 54 -12.08 7.17 -14.54
N GLU A 55 -13.09 6.47 -15.05
CA GLU A 55 -13.39 5.09 -14.65
C GLU A 55 -12.23 4.13 -14.93
N LEU A 56 -11.47 4.36 -16.02
CA LEU A 56 -10.25 3.61 -16.27
C LEU A 56 -9.20 3.81 -15.16
N SER A 57 -9.03 5.05 -14.69
CA SER A 57 -8.11 5.34 -13.59
C SER A 57 -8.55 4.63 -12.30
N LYS A 58 -9.85 4.67 -11.97
CA LYS A 58 -10.39 3.95 -10.81
C LYS A 58 -10.15 2.44 -10.91
N ALA A 59 -10.35 1.85 -12.09
CA ALA A 59 -10.08 0.43 -12.31
C ALA A 59 -8.58 0.08 -12.17
N ILE A 60 -7.68 0.96 -12.63
CA ILE A 60 -6.22 0.77 -12.44
C ILE A 60 -5.85 0.93 -10.95
N PHE A 61 -6.43 1.91 -10.27
CA PHE A 61 -6.25 2.14 -8.83
C PHE A 61 -6.68 0.90 -8.03
N ASP A 62 -7.88 0.38 -8.28
CA ASP A 62 -8.41 -0.80 -7.58
C ASP A 62 -7.51 -2.03 -7.77
N ARG A 63 -6.94 -2.21 -8.97
CA ARG A 63 -5.95 -3.27 -9.24
C ARG A 63 -4.66 -3.08 -8.45
N LYS A 64 -4.14 -1.85 -8.39
CA LYS A 64 -2.93 -1.51 -7.62
C LYS A 64 -3.14 -1.76 -6.12
N ILE A 65 -4.27 -1.31 -5.56
CA ILE A 65 -4.63 -1.54 -4.16
C ILE A 65 -4.79 -3.04 -3.87
N SER A 66 -5.45 -3.79 -4.76
CA SER A 66 -5.60 -5.24 -4.58
C SER A 66 -4.25 -5.96 -4.55
N PHE A 67 -3.32 -5.60 -5.44
CA PHE A 67 -1.96 -6.13 -5.43
C PHE A 67 -1.22 -5.77 -4.14
N GLN A 68 -1.27 -4.49 -3.75
CA GLN A 68 -0.62 -3.99 -2.54
C GLN A 68 -1.14 -4.71 -1.29
N LYS A 69 -2.46 -4.86 -1.16
CA LYS A 69 -3.07 -5.58 -0.04
C LYS A 69 -2.63 -7.04 0.02
N GLN A 70 -2.63 -7.76 -1.10
CA GLN A 70 -2.15 -9.14 -1.16
C GLN A 70 -0.69 -9.27 -0.70
N TYR A 71 0.16 -8.32 -1.10
CA TYR A 71 1.55 -8.28 -0.64
C TYR A 71 1.63 -8.03 0.87
N GLN A 72 0.93 -7.01 1.38
CA GLN A 72 0.96 -6.62 2.79
C GLN A 72 0.46 -7.74 3.71
N GLU A 73 -0.65 -8.40 3.35
CA GLU A 73 -1.20 -9.54 4.09
C GLU A 73 -0.19 -10.68 4.18
N ARG A 74 0.40 -11.06 3.05
CA ARG A 74 1.42 -12.11 3.01
C ARG A 74 2.66 -11.71 3.81
N PHE A 75 3.16 -10.49 3.63
CA PHE A 75 4.33 -9.98 4.33
C PHE A 75 4.13 -9.98 5.84
N ALA A 76 2.95 -9.58 6.32
CA ALA A 76 2.63 -9.60 7.75
C ALA A 76 2.67 -11.02 8.33
N LEU A 77 2.15 -12.02 7.61
CA LEU A 77 2.23 -13.42 8.01
C LEU A 77 3.67 -13.95 7.99
N GLU A 78 4.47 -13.59 6.99
CA GLU A 78 5.90 -13.92 6.90
C GLU A 78 6.68 -13.35 8.11
N CYS A 79 6.43 -12.09 8.47
CA CYS A 79 7.08 -11.45 9.63
C CYS A 79 6.67 -12.08 10.97
N LYS A 80 5.47 -12.66 11.07
CA LYS A 80 5.01 -13.39 12.26
C LYS A 80 5.53 -14.84 12.30
N GLY A 81 6.20 -15.32 11.25
CA GLY A 81 6.62 -16.71 11.12
C GLY A 81 5.45 -17.68 10.88
N GLU A 82 4.33 -17.17 10.36
CA GLU A 82 3.10 -17.95 10.12
C GLU A 82 3.07 -18.59 8.71
N ILE A 83 4.04 -18.24 7.85
CA ILE A 83 4.25 -18.88 6.55
C ILE A 83 5.55 -19.66 6.57
N PHE A 84 5.45 -20.96 6.30
CA PHE A 84 6.58 -21.84 6.04
C PHE A 84 6.69 -22.08 4.54
N PHE A 85 7.87 -21.87 3.97
CA PHE A 85 8.19 -22.30 2.62
C PHE A 85 8.73 -23.72 2.71
N GLU A 86 7.92 -24.71 2.33
CA GLU A 86 8.39 -26.06 1.98
C GLU A 86 8.96 -26.10 0.55
#